data_AF-A0A8T9CPF1-F1
#
_entry.id   AF-A0A8T9CPF1-F1
#
_cell.length_a   1.000
_cell.length_b   1.000
_cell.length_c   1.000
_cell.angle_alpha   90.00
_cell.angle_beta   90.00
_cell.angle_gamma   90.00
#
_symmetry.space_group_name_H-M   'P 1'
#
loop_
_entity.id
_entity.type
_entity.pdbx_description
1 polymer ?
#
loop_
_entity_poly.entity_id
_entity_poly.type
_entity_poly.pdbx_seq_one_letter_code
_entity_poly.pdbx_strand_id
1 'polypeptide(L)' 'GKVKEQWGKLTDDDMTIIEGKRDQLVGKIQERYGYQKDQAEKEVVDWETRNEYRW' A
#
# COMPACT_ATOMS: atom_id res chain seq x y z
N GLY A 1 7.11 -0.86 9.97
CA GLY A 1 7.28 -0.47 8.56
C GLY A 1 6.14 0.45 8.21
N LYS A 2 6.44 1.65 7.73
CA LYS A 2 5.47 2.76 7.57
C LYS A 2 4.18 2.37 6.82
N VAL A 3 4.28 1.43 5.87
CA VAL A 3 3.14 0.87 5.12
C VAL A 3 2.25 -0.01 6.01
N LYS A 4 2.83 -0.93 6.79
CA LYS A 4 2.08 -1.81 7.72
C LYS A 4 1.38 -1.03 8.84
N GLU A 5 1.92 0.12 9.21
CA GLU A 5 1.28 1.03 10.17
C GLU A 5 0.02 1.71 9.58
N GLN A 6 0.06 2.04 8.29
CA GLN A 6 -1.11 2.57 7.57
C GLN A 6 -2.15 1.47 7.31
N TRP A 7 -1.69 0.31 6.83
CA TRP A 7 -2.55 -0.81 6.46
C TRP A 7 -2.26 -2.03 7.35
N GLY A 8 -2.87 -2.05 8.54
CA GLY A 8 -2.71 -3.13 9.51
C GLY A 8 -3.14 -4.53 9.05
N LYS A 9 -3.87 -4.67 7.92
CA LYS A 9 -4.17 -5.97 7.30
C LYS A 9 -3.06 -6.49 6.39
N LEU A 10 -2.11 -5.64 5.99
CA LEU A 10 -0.94 -6.08 5.24
C LEU A 10 0.01 -6.82 6.17
N THR A 11 0.43 -8.01 5.76
CA THR A 11 1.41 -8.81 6.50
C THR A 11 2.84 -8.47 6.07
N ASP A 12 3.80 -9.04 6.79
CA ASP A 12 5.23 -8.91 6.45
C ASP A 12 5.56 -9.53 5.08
N ASP A 13 4.82 -10.59 4.72
CA ASP A 13 4.87 -11.22 3.39
C ASP A 13 4.38 -10.27 2.29
N ASP A 14 3.25 -9.59 2.51
CA ASP A 14 2.74 -8.58 1.57
C ASP A 14 3.77 -7.45 1.38
N MET A 15 4.38 -6.98 2.49
CA MET A 15 5.43 -5.96 2.47
C MET A 15 6.66 -6.40 1.67
N THR A 16 7.02 -7.68 1.78
CA THR A 16 8.13 -8.28 1.02
C THR A 16 7.81 -8.33 -0.46
N ILE A 17 6.58 -8.67 -0.85
CA ILE A 17 6.14 -8.68 -2.25
C ILE A 17 6.08 -7.27 -2.84
N ILE A 18 5.68 -6.29 -2.02
CA ILE A 18 5.58 -4.90 -2.46
C ILE A 18 6.94 -4.38 -2.91
N GLU A 19 8.05 -4.72 -2.25
CA GLU A 19 9.42 -4.27 -2.58
C GLU A 19 9.52 -2.76 -2.89
N GLY A 20 8.69 -1.92 -2.27
CA GLY A 20 8.62 -0.47 -2.56
C GLY A 20 7.92 -0.09 -3.88
N LYS A 21 7.31 -1.04 -4.59
CA LYS A 21 6.56 -0.80 -5.83
C LYS A 21 5.11 -0.38 -5.53
N ARG A 22 4.82 0.88 -5.85
CA ARG A 22 3.58 1.34 -6.53
C ARG A 22 2.46 0.31 -6.67
N ASP A 23 2.52 -0.32 -7.82
CA ASP A 23 1.50 -1.21 -8.38
C ASP A 23 1.22 -2.42 -7.48
N GLN A 24 2.26 -3.00 -6.87
CA GLN A 24 2.12 -4.12 -5.95
C GLN A 24 1.36 -3.73 -4.69
N LEU A 25 1.65 -2.55 -4.12
CA LEU A 25 0.94 -2.05 -2.94
C LEU A 25 -0.55 -1.84 -3.24
N VAL A 26 -0.87 -1.24 -4.39
CA VAL A 26 -2.25 -1.04 -4.84
C VAL A 26 -2.96 -2.38 -5.05
N GLY A 27 -2.29 -3.38 -5.64
CA GLY A 27 -2.81 -4.74 -5.79
C GLY A 27 -3.15 -5.38 -4.44
N LYS A 28 -2.21 -5.36 -3.49
CA LYS A 28 -2.40 -5.92 -2.15
C LYS A 28 -3.52 -5.22 -1.38
N ILE A 29 -3.63 -3.90 -1.48
CA ILE A 29 -4.73 -3.17 -0.83
C ILE A 29 -6.09 -3.58 -1.40
N GLN A 30 -6.22 -3.73 -2.72
CA GLN A 30 -7.44 -4.23 -3.34
C GLN A 30 -7.80 -5.64 -2.84
N GLU A 31 -6.83 -6.56 -2.81
CA GLU A 31 -7.05 -7.94 -2.36
C GLU A 31 -7.42 -8.04 -0.87
N ARG A 32 -6.75 -7.26 0.00
CA ARG A 32 -6.89 -7.37 1.46
C ARG A 32 -8.05 -6.57 2.02
N TYR A 33 -8.37 -5.45 1.39
CA TYR A 33 -9.42 -4.53 1.84
C TYR A 33 -10.67 -4.58 0.95
N GLY A 34 -10.63 -5.25 -0.20
CA GLY A 34 -11.74 -5.27 -1.16
C GLY A 34 -11.98 -3.90 -1.79
N TYR A 35 -10.96 -3.05 -1.83
CA TYR A 35 -11.08 -1.71 -2.41
C TYR A 35 -11.07 -1.76 -3.93
N GLN A 36 -11.76 -0.80 -4.53
CA GLN A 36 -11.60 -0.55 -5.95
C GLN A 36 -10.24 0.07 -6.23
N LYS A 37 -9.72 -0.15 -7.44
CA LYS A 37 -8.42 0.35 -7.87
C LYS A 37 -8.22 1.84 -7.57
N ASP A 38 -9.20 2.68 -7.93
CA ASP A 38 -9.15 4.13 -7.68
C ASP A 38 -8.97 4.48 -6.19
N GLN A 39 -9.73 3.82 -5.31
CA GLN A 39 -9.65 4.01 -3.88
C GLN A 39 -8.29 3.56 -3.32
N ALA A 40 -7.81 2.41 -3.78
CA ALA A 40 -6.50 1.88 -3.38
C ALA A 40 -5.36 2.80 -3.85
N GLU A 41 -5.42 3.28 -5.10
CA GLU A 41 -4.43 4.23 -5.63
C GLU A 41 -4.43 5.54 -4.84
N LYS A 42 -5.60 6.06 -4.50
CA LYS A 42 -5.72 7.29 -3.72
C LYS A 42 -5.12 7.15 -2.31
N GLU A 43 -5.40 6.04 -1.64
CA GLU A 43 -4.80 5.72 -0.34
C GLU A 43 -3.28 5.62 -0.42
N VAL A 44 -2.75 4.97 -1.46
CA VAL A 44 -1.32 4.86 -1.68
C VAL A 44 -0.69 6.23 -1.91
N VAL A 45 -1.27 7.06 -2.78
CA VAL A 45 -0.76 8.41 -3.07
C VAL A 45 -0.78 9.32 -1.83
N ASP A 46 -1.85 9.26 -1.05
CA ASP A 46 -1.95 10.02 0.21
C ASP A 46 -0.88 9.56 1.21
N TRP A 47 -0.68 8.25 1.34
CA TRP A 47 0.37 7.69 2.18
C TRP A 47 1.78 8.07 1.70
N GLU A 48 2.06 8.00 0.39
CA GLU A 48 3.33 8.40 -0.24
C GLU A 48 3.66 9.86 0.08
N THR A 49 2.66 10.74 -0.07
CA THR A 49 2.78 12.18 0.18
C THR A 49 3.06 12.46 1.66
N ARG A 50 2.33 11.80 2.58
CA ARG A 50 2.49 11.99 4.04
C ARG A 50 3.79 11.45 4.58
N ASN A 51 4.32 10.39 3.98
CA ASN A 51 5.54 9.73 4.44
C ASN A 51 6.80 10.24 3.73
N GLU A 52 6.65 11.22 2.83
CA GLU A 52 7.69 11.71 1.91
C GLU A 52 8.39 10.54 1.21
N TYR A 53 7.63 9.49 0.91
CA TYR A 53 8.17 8.26 0.36
C TYR A 53 8.26 8.38 -1.15
N ARG A 54 9.48 8.65 -1.62
CA ARG A 54 9.84 8.55 -3.03
C ARG A 54 10.35 7.13 -3.27
N TRP A 55 9.47 6.29 -3.78
CA TRP A 55 9.86 5.04 -4.43
C TRP A 55 10.65 5.32 -5.72
#